data_AF-A0A367ZW18-F1
#
_entry.id   AF-A0A367ZW18-F1
#
_cell.length_a   1.000
_cell.length_b   1.000
_cell.length_c   1.000
_cell.angle_alpha   90.00
_cell.angle_beta   90.00
_cell.angle_gamma   90.00
#
_symmetry.space_group_name_H-M   'P 1'
#
loop_
_entity.id
_entity.type
_entity.pdbx_description
1 polymer ?
#
loop_
_entity_poly.entity_id
_entity_poly.type
_entity_poly.pdbx_seq_one_letter_code
_entity_poly.pdbx_strand_id
1 'polypeptide(L)'
;MPLVWRGAANADSGSRGRPGARPHRGFTLVEAVIGMMLAATLLAICYRIFTHINRQRALGSVDLQELQGARFAINHLRRDFRSAVPRIARTASLAQKERAVRNPAVEARSYNRSPDVVPIVVAEGEIHFFRQVFDTPETTASPILEEVNYRIDPTRKCLVRTSAGKEQVFPTIRGARFELYGHPLAAEIPMLLVTLVIEATNKEGAGTTEMLEMTTTISSTVAAQNINQPSWHRVYY
;
A
#
# COMPACT_ATOMS: atom_id res chain seq x y z
N MET A 1 12.21 7.75 -73.24
CA MET A 1 11.30 7.16 -74.25
C MET A 1 9.92 7.75 -74.08
N PRO A 2 9.21 8.02 -75.18
CA PRO A 2 8.35 9.20 -75.33
C PRO A 2 6.88 8.82 -75.56
N LEU A 3 5.97 9.79 -75.49
CA LEU A 3 5.05 10.07 -76.60
C LEU A 3 4.23 11.34 -76.33
N VAL A 4 4.62 12.36 -77.08
CA VAL A 4 3.85 13.54 -77.44
C VAL A 4 2.87 13.15 -78.55
N TRP A 5 1.60 13.54 -78.43
CA TRP A 5 0.68 13.83 -79.55
C TRP A 5 -0.55 14.56 -78.98
N ARG A 6 -0.83 15.86 -79.15
CA ARG A 6 -1.07 16.78 -80.31
C ARG A 6 -2.32 16.46 -81.14
N GLY A 7 -3.23 17.44 -81.25
CA GLY A 7 -4.33 17.51 -82.22
C GLY A 7 -5.65 17.94 -81.56
N ALA A 8 -5.98 19.25 -81.50
CA ALA A 8 -6.66 20.06 -82.53
C ALA A 8 -8.18 19.81 -82.58
N ALA A 9 -9.11 20.74 -82.77
CA ALA A 9 -9.19 22.20 -82.83
C ALA A 9 -10.71 22.54 -82.93
N ASN A 10 -11.04 23.85 -82.88
CA ASN A 10 -12.31 24.52 -83.24
C ASN A 10 -13.35 24.61 -82.12
N ALA A 11 -13.57 25.82 -81.56
CA ALA A 11 -14.48 26.88 -82.07
C ALA A 11 -15.93 26.38 -82.09
N ASP A 12 -16.88 26.96 -81.36
CA ASP A 12 -17.33 28.34 -81.54
C ASP A 12 -18.35 28.76 -80.46
N SER A 13 -18.48 30.07 -80.28
CA SER A 13 -19.67 30.82 -79.86
C SER A 13 -20.24 30.67 -78.42
N GLY A 14 -20.18 31.78 -77.70
CA GLY A 14 -21.38 32.40 -77.13
C GLY A 14 -22.00 31.79 -75.88
N SER A 15 -21.79 32.42 -74.73
CA SER A 15 -22.86 33.19 -74.06
C SER A 15 -22.41 33.63 -72.67
N ARG A 16 -22.66 34.90 -72.37
CA ARG A 16 -22.49 35.51 -71.06
C ARG A 16 -23.49 34.85 -70.09
N GLY A 17 -23.01 33.91 -69.27
CA GLY A 17 -23.73 33.39 -68.11
C GLY A 17 -23.20 34.05 -66.83
N ARG A 18 -24.01 34.95 -66.25
CA ARG A 18 -23.77 35.61 -64.96
C ARG A 18 -23.39 34.61 -63.85
N PRO A 19 -22.53 34.97 -62.88
CA PRO A 19 -22.38 34.15 -61.67
C PRO A 19 -23.73 34.10 -60.96
N GLY A 20 -24.37 32.93 -60.99
CA GLY A 20 -25.53 32.63 -60.17
C GLY A 20 -25.12 32.71 -58.71
N ALA A 21 -25.48 33.82 -58.06
CA ALA A 21 -25.46 33.92 -56.61
C ALA A 21 -26.21 32.72 -56.05
N ARG A 22 -25.50 31.85 -55.31
CA ARG A 22 -26.14 30.80 -54.53
C ARG A 22 -27.12 31.52 -53.60
N PRO A 23 -28.42 31.17 -53.58
CA PRO A 23 -29.35 31.81 -52.66
C PRO A 23 -28.87 31.51 -51.25
N HIS A 24 -28.44 32.55 -50.55
CA HIS A 24 -28.27 32.52 -49.10
C HIS A 24 -29.66 32.27 -48.52
N ARG A 25 -30.01 30.99 -48.31
CA ARG A 25 -31.18 30.60 -47.52
C ARG A 25 -30.91 31.09 -46.10
N GLY A 26 -31.60 32.15 -45.70
CA GLY A 26 -31.57 32.65 -44.34
C GLY A 26 -32.04 31.57 -43.38
N PHE A 27 -31.36 31.46 -42.24
CA PHE A 27 -31.69 30.53 -41.17
C PHE A 27 -33.13 30.78 -40.70
N THR A 28 -33.96 29.74 -40.68
CA THR A 28 -35.32 29.90 -40.17
C THR A 28 -35.31 29.91 -38.64
N LEU A 29 -36.17 30.72 -38.01
CA LEU A 29 -36.25 30.80 -36.54
C LEU A 29 -36.49 29.43 -35.89
N VAL A 30 -37.20 28.54 -36.59
CA VAL A 30 -37.46 27.15 -36.19
C VAL A 30 -36.16 26.33 -36.15
N GLU A 31 -35.29 26.43 -37.16
CA GLU A 31 -33.97 25.76 -37.14
C GLU A 31 -33.09 26.27 -36.00
N ALA A 32 -33.15 27.56 -35.67
CA ALA A 32 -32.39 28.12 -34.54
C ALA A 32 -32.86 27.54 -33.19
N VAL A 33 -34.18 27.41 -32.99
CA VAL A 33 -34.75 26.82 -31.77
C VAL A 33 -34.41 25.34 -31.65
N ILE A 34 -34.53 24.57 -32.74
CA ILE A 34 -34.17 23.14 -32.76
C ILE A 34 -32.67 22.97 -32.49
N GLY A 35 -31.81 23.79 -33.11
CA GLY A 35 -30.38 23.79 -32.87
C GLY A 35 -30.02 24.07 -31.42
N MET A 36 -30.70 25.04 -30.79
CA MET A 36 -30.51 25.37 -29.38
C MET A 36 -30.94 24.24 -28.44
N MET A 37 -32.08 23.58 -28.71
CA MET A 37 -32.52 22.41 -27.93
C MET A 37 -31.55 21.23 -28.04
N LEU A 38 -31.06 20.95 -29.24
CA LEU A 38 -30.08 19.88 -29.46
C LEU A 38 -28.76 20.20 -28.73
N ALA A 39 -28.29 21.44 -28.81
CA ALA A 39 -27.09 21.88 -28.09
C ALA A 39 -27.26 21.79 -26.56
N ALA A 40 -28.40 22.23 -26.02
CA ALA A 40 -28.69 22.14 -24.59
C ALA A 40 -28.77 20.68 -24.11
N THR A 41 -29.38 19.80 -24.90
CA THR A 41 -29.47 18.37 -24.60
C THR A 41 -28.09 17.71 -24.61
N LEU A 42 -27.27 18.03 -25.62
CA LEU A 42 -25.89 17.55 -25.71
C LEU A 42 -25.07 18.01 -24.50
N LEU A 43 -25.17 19.30 -24.13
CA LEU A 43 -24.52 19.85 -22.95
C LEU A 43 -24.97 19.16 -21.66
N ALA A 44 -26.27 18.87 -21.51
CA ALA A 44 -26.78 18.15 -20.35
C ALA A 44 -26.26 16.71 -20.26
N ILE A 45 -26.15 16.01 -21.39
CA ILE A 45 -25.57 14.66 -21.45
C ILE A 45 -24.07 14.71 -21.11
N CYS A 46 -23.32 15.62 -21.73
CA CYS A 46 -21.90 15.82 -21.45
C CYS A 46 -21.66 16.15 -19.98
N TYR A 47 -22.50 17.02 -19.40
CA TYR A 47 -22.44 17.36 -17.97
C TYR A 47 -22.65 16.14 -17.10
N ARG A 48 -23.70 15.33 -17.35
CA ARG A 48 -23.96 14.10 -16.58
C ARG A 48 -22.80 13.11 -16.66
N ILE A 49 -22.22 12.92 -17.84
CA ILE A 49 -21.06 12.04 -18.02
C ILE A 49 -19.86 12.57 -17.25
N PHE A 50 -19.57 13.86 -17.35
CA PHE A 50 -18.43 14.48 -16.66
C PHE A 50 -18.57 14.39 -15.14
N THR A 51 -19.78 14.64 -14.61
CA THR A 51 -20.08 14.47 -13.18
C THR A 51 -19.88 13.02 -12.75
N HIS A 52 -20.33 12.04 -13.56
CA HIS A 52 -20.16 10.62 -13.24
C HIS A 52 -18.68 10.20 -13.22
N ILE A 53 -17.88 10.64 -14.19
CA ILE A 53 -16.44 10.34 -14.26
C ILE A 53 -15.69 10.97 -13.07
N ASN A 54 -15.98 12.23 -12.74
CA ASN A 54 -15.36 12.89 -11.59
C ASN A 54 -15.70 12.19 -10.28
N ARG A 55 -16.95 11.72 -10.15
CA ARG A 55 -17.40 10.93 -9.01
C ARG A 55 -16.60 9.63 -8.88
N GLN A 56 -16.48 8.85 -9.95
CA GLN A 56 -15.70 7.61 -9.95
C GLN A 56 -14.22 7.83 -9.64
N ARG A 57 -13.62 8.90 -10.15
CA ARG A 57 -12.22 9.26 -9.85
C ARG A 57 -12.04 9.65 -8.39
N ALA A 58 -12.99 10.40 -7.82
CA ALA A 58 -12.95 10.76 -6.42
C ALA A 58 -13.03 9.51 -5.52
N LEU A 59 -13.90 8.56 -5.83
CA LEU A 59 -13.99 7.28 -5.10
C LEU A 59 -12.68 6.49 -5.16
N GLY A 60 -12.13 6.30 -6.37
CA GLY A 60 -10.84 5.60 -6.53
C GLY A 60 -9.69 6.30 -5.80
N SER A 61 -9.70 7.63 -5.68
CA SER A 61 -8.65 8.36 -4.95
C SER A 61 -8.69 8.15 -3.44
N VAL A 62 -9.88 7.97 -2.85
CA VAL A 62 -10.04 7.70 -1.41
C VAL A 62 -9.52 6.31 -1.06
N ASP A 63 -9.85 5.29 -1.86
CA ASP A 63 -9.34 3.93 -1.66
C ASP A 63 -7.82 3.87 -1.77
N LEU A 64 -7.24 4.62 -2.71
CA LEU A 64 -5.79 4.69 -2.87
C LEU A 64 -5.09 5.32 -1.67
N GLN A 65 -5.68 6.34 -1.04
CA GLN A 65 -5.11 6.97 0.15
C GLN A 65 -5.10 6.01 1.35
N GLU A 66 -6.20 5.29 1.57
CA GLU A 66 -6.31 4.31 2.66
C GLU A 66 -5.34 3.13 2.46
N LEU A 67 -5.22 2.65 1.22
CA LEU A 67 -4.21 1.68 0.80
C LEU A 67 -2.78 2.17 1.02
N GLN A 68 -2.49 3.45 0.76
CA GLN A 68 -1.19 4.05 1.02
C GLN A 68 -0.87 4.06 2.53
N GLY A 69 -1.84 4.42 3.37
CA GLY A 69 -1.71 4.37 4.83
C GLY A 69 -1.41 2.95 5.32
N ALA A 70 -2.06 1.95 4.74
CA ALA A 70 -1.82 0.56 5.09
C ALA A 70 -0.45 0.05 4.62
N ARG A 71 -0.03 0.41 3.41
CA ARG A 71 1.34 0.13 2.91
C ARG A 71 2.40 0.79 3.79
N PHE A 72 2.14 2.00 4.26
CA PHE A 72 3.03 2.71 5.18
C PHE A 72 3.17 1.95 6.51
N ALA A 73 2.06 1.47 7.09
CA ALA A 73 2.07 0.65 8.30
C ALA A 73 2.86 -0.66 8.12
N ILE A 74 2.63 -1.39 7.01
CA ILE A 74 3.37 -2.62 6.69
C ILE A 74 4.86 -2.33 6.51
N ASN A 75 5.23 -1.24 5.85
CA ASN A 75 6.64 -0.91 5.63
C ASN A 75 7.36 -0.59 6.94
N HIS A 76 6.68 0.08 7.87
CA HIS A 76 7.20 0.26 9.24
C HIS A 76 7.43 -1.07 9.93
N LEU A 77 6.41 -1.93 9.96
CA LEU A 77 6.50 -3.25 10.57
C LEU A 77 7.61 -4.10 9.93
N ARG A 78 7.71 -4.09 8.60
CA ARG A 78 8.76 -4.79 7.86
C ARG A 78 10.15 -4.28 8.23
N ARG A 79 10.33 -2.96 8.32
CA ARG A 79 11.62 -2.36 8.69
C ARG A 79 12.03 -2.78 10.09
N ASP A 80 11.11 -2.76 11.05
CA ASP A 80 11.41 -3.11 12.43
C ASP A 80 11.61 -4.61 12.61
N PHE A 81 10.73 -5.42 12.02
CA PHE A 81 10.79 -6.87 12.15
C PHE A 81 12.01 -7.47 11.46
N ARG A 82 12.53 -6.82 10.40
CA ARG A 82 13.74 -7.27 9.71
C ARG A 82 14.95 -7.38 10.65
N SER A 83 15.05 -6.49 11.65
CA SER A 83 16.11 -6.53 12.67
C SER A 83 15.61 -7.04 14.03
N ALA A 84 14.47 -7.73 14.07
CA ALA A 84 13.94 -8.32 15.30
C ALA A 84 14.85 -9.44 15.82
N VAL A 85 15.08 -9.43 17.13
CA VAL A 85 15.96 -10.38 17.82
C VAL A 85 15.39 -10.67 19.22
N PRO A 86 15.58 -11.89 19.77
CA PRO A 86 15.34 -12.13 21.19
C PRO A 86 16.32 -11.31 22.04
N ARG A 87 15.83 -10.75 23.16
CA ARG A 87 16.71 -10.17 24.20
C ARG A 87 17.18 -11.28 25.11
N ILE A 88 18.49 -11.44 25.22
CA ILE A 88 19.13 -12.47 26.02
C ILE A 88 20.06 -11.77 27.01
N ALA A 89 19.77 -11.90 28.31
CA ALA A 89 20.59 -11.33 29.37
C ALA A 89 21.94 -12.06 29.47
N ARG A 90 22.96 -11.35 29.94
CA ARG A 90 24.29 -11.92 30.21
C ARG A 90 24.21 -13.10 31.20
N THR A 91 23.31 -12.97 32.18
CA THR A 91 23.03 -13.93 33.26
C THR A 91 22.30 -15.20 32.82
N ALA A 92 21.75 -15.23 31.59
CA ALA A 92 21.04 -16.40 31.09
C ALA A 92 21.96 -17.63 31.04
N SER A 93 21.43 -18.79 31.42
CA SER A 93 22.15 -20.07 31.33
C SER A 93 22.42 -20.45 29.87
N LEU A 94 23.42 -21.30 29.63
CA LEU A 94 23.75 -21.76 28.27
C LEU A 94 22.52 -22.38 27.57
N ALA A 95 21.77 -23.22 28.28
CA ALA A 95 20.55 -23.84 27.76
C ALA A 95 19.47 -22.81 27.39
N GLN A 96 19.32 -21.74 28.18
CA GLN A 96 18.40 -20.65 27.86
C GLN A 96 18.85 -19.89 26.61
N LYS A 97 20.15 -19.62 26.47
CA LYS A 97 20.74 -18.95 25.30
C LYS A 97 20.52 -19.78 24.03
N GLU A 98 20.85 -21.07 24.06
CA GLU A 98 20.66 -21.98 22.93
C GLU A 98 19.18 -22.08 22.50
N ARG A 99 18.27 -22.20 23.49
CA ARG A 99 16.84 -22.25 23.21
C ARG A 99 16.34 -20.96 22.57
N ALA A 100 16.79 -19.80 23.07
CA ALA A 100 16.40 -18.49 22.55
C ALA A 100 16.87 -18.27 21.10
N VAL A 101 18.05 -18.80 20.75
CA VAL A 101 18.54 -18.70 19.37
C VAL A 101 17.79 -19.65 18.44
N ARG A 102 17.58 -20.91 18.85
CA ARG A 102 16.88 -21.90 18.01
C ARG A 102 15.40 -21.56 17.82
N ASN A 103 14.77 -21.00 18.84
CA ASN A 103 13.36 -20.59 18.82
C ASN A 103 13.26 -19.10 19.19
N PRO A 104 13.64 -18.20 18.27
CA PRO A 104 13.71 -16.77 18.57
C PRO A 104 12.33 -16.11 18.65
N ALA A 105 11.29 -16.76 18.13
CA ALA A 105 9.91 -16.31 18.18
C ALA A 105 9.00 -17.38 18.77
N VAL A 106 8.04 -16.95 19.58
CA VAL A 106 7.06 -17.81 20.25
C VAL A 106 5.69 -17.14 20.27
N GLU A 107 4.65 -17.95 20.34
CA GLU A 107 3.30 -17.43 20.58
C GLU A 107 3.16 -17.04 22.05
N ALA A 108 2.45 -15.96 22.34
CA ALA A 108 2.25 -15.44 23.69
C ALA A 108 1.69 -16.48 24.66
N ARG A 109 0.76 -17.33 24.21
CA ARG A 109 0.19 -18.44 25.01
C ARG A 109 1.21 -19.48 25.47
N SER A 110 2.32 -19.61 24.75
CA SER A 110 3.41 -20.54 25.05
C SER A 110 4.59 -19.89 25.78
N TYR A 111 4.55 -18.55 25.91
CA TYR A 111 5.63 -17.80 26.54
C TYR A 111 5.49 -17.81 28.06
N ASN A 112 6.44 -18.45 28.73
CA ASN A 112 6.62 -18.30 30.16
C ASN A 112 7.60 -17.15 30.43
N ARG A 113 7.13 -16.10 31.12
CA ARG A 113 7.88 -14.85 31.30
C ARG A 113 9.16 -15.12 32.08
N SER A 114 10.30 -14.95 31.40
CA SER A 114 11.63 -15.05 31.98
C SER A 114 12.31 -13.67 31.94
N PRO A 115 12.92 -13.21 33.06
CA PRO A 115 13.66 -11.95 33.06
C PRO A 115 14.92 -12.02 32.19
N ASP A 116 15.51 -13.22 32.08
CA ASP A 116 16.77 -13.46 31.39
C ASP A 116 16.64 -13.62 29.87
N VAL A 117 15.47 -14.06 29.40
CA VAL A 117 15.23 -14.27 27.96
C VAL A 117 13.84 -13.77 27.59
N VAL A 118 13.81 -12.81 26.67
CA VAL A 118 12.58 -12.30 26.06
C VAL A 118 12.62 -12.59 24.56
N PRO A 119 11.88 -13.59 24.07
CA PRO A 119 11.78 -13.89 22.65
C PRO A 119 10.94 -12.82 21.93
N ILE A 120 10.84 -12.94 20.61
CA ILE A 120 9.81 -12.27 19.83
C ILE A 120 8.47 -12.92 20.23
N VAL A 121 7.60 -12.16 20.88
CA VAL A 121 6.31 -12.64 21.37
C VAL A 121 5.23 -12.20 20.39
N VAL A 122 4.52 -13.17 19.83
CA VAL A 122 3.42 -12.94 18.89
C VAL A 122 2.11 -13.34 19.53
N ALA A 123 1.12 -12.46 19.53
CA ALA A 123 -0.24 -12.77 19.95
C ALA A 123 -1.24 -12.30 18.89
N GLU A 124 -2.50 -12.70 19.05
CA GLU A 124 -3.56 -12.17 18.21
C GLU A 124 -3.76 -10.67 18.52
N GLY A 125 -3.52 -9.81 17.54
CA GLY A 125 -3.69 -8.36 17.68
C GLY A 125 -2.52 -7.59 18.30
N GLU A 126 -1.48 -8.28 18.79
CA GLU A 126 -0.25 -7.64 19.27
C GLU A 126 1.02 -8.43 18.94
N ILE A 127 2.13 -7.71 18.79
CA ILE A 127 3.45 -8.31 18.67
C ILE A 127 4.47 -7.46 19.42
N HIS A 128 5.32 -8.15 20.18
CA HIS A 128 6.36 -7.55 21.01
C HIS A 128 7.72 -8.15 20.68
N PHE A 129 8.71 -7.30 20.43
CA PHE A 129 10.06 -7.73 20.14
C PHE A 129 11.10 -6.64 20.42
N PHE A 130 12.37 -7.04 20.44
CA PHE A 130 13.48 -6.10 20.42
C PHE A 130 14.04 -6.05 19.00
N ARG A 131 14.42 -4.85 18.55
CA ARG A 131 15.13 -4.67 17.29
C ARG A 131 16.56 -4.19 17.54
N GLN A 132 17.48 -4.63 16.71
CA GLN A 132 18.85 -4.09 16.70
C GLN A 132 18.87 -2.76 15.94
N VAL A 133 19.43 -1.74 16.60
CA VAL A 133 19.69 -0.41 16.02
C VAL A 133 21.19 -0.15 16.06
N PHE A 134 21.75 0.20 14.91
CA PHE A 134 23.15 0.63 14.79
C PHE A 134 23.14 2.15 14.75
N ASP A 135 23.76 2.78 15.75
CA ASP A 135 23.90 4.24 15.76
C ASP A 135 25.12 4.62 14.91
N THR A 136 24.98 5.64 14.07
CA THR A 136 26.08 6.24 13.29
C THR A 136 26.41 7.60 13.90
N PRO A 137 27.69 7.92 14.19
CA PRO A 137 28.88 7.46 13.46
C PRO A 137 29.83 6.54 14.26
N GLU A 138 30.26 5.46 13.60
CA GLU A 138 31.50 4.63 13.74
C GLU A 138 32.04 4.18 15.11
N THR A 139 31.55 4.70 16.23
CA THR A 139 32.16 4.50 17.55
C THR A 139 31.48 3.43 18.40
N THR A 140 30.23 3.08 18.08
CA THR A 140 29.49 2.06 18.82
C THR A 140 29.64 0.69 18.15
N ALA A 141 30.59 -0.11 18.63
CA ALA A 141 30.85 -1.46 18.11
C ALA A 141 29.70 -2.46 18.34
N SER A 142 28.69 -2.10 19.15
CA SER A 142 27.57 -2.96 19.52
C SER A 142 26.22 -2.28 19.23
N PRO A 143 25.25 -3.00 18.65
CA PRO A 143 23.92 -2.47 18.42
C PRO A 143 23.19 -2.23 19.75
N ILE A 144 22.38 -1.19 19.79
CA ILE A 144 21.45 -0.94 20.88
C ILE A 144 20.18 -1.76 20.61
N LEU A 145 19.66 -2.40 21.65
CA LEU A 145 18.35 -3.07 21.58
C LEU A 145 17.25 -2.07 21.89
N GLU A 146 16.33 -1.90 20.95
CA GLU A 146 15.15 -1.08 21.12
C GLU A 146 13.92 -1.96 21.20
N GLU A 147 13.11 -1.77 22.25
CA GLU A 147 11.83 -2.43 22.40
C GLU A 147 10.81 -1.85 21.43
N VAL A 148 10.14 -2.72 20.68
CA VAL A 148 9.11 -2.39 19.70
C VAL A 148 7.87 -3.22 19.99
N ASN A 149 6.74 -2.53 20.07
CA ASN A 149 5.43 -3.16 20.25
C ASN A 149 4.45 -2.61 19.23
N TYR A 150 3.72 -3.50 18.57
CA TYR A 150 2.57 -3.17 17.74
C TYR A 150 1.33 -3.77 18.37
N ARG A 151 0.29 -2.96 18.55
CA ARG A 151 -1.00 -3.43 19.10
C ARG A 151 -2.16 -2.62 18.56
N ILE A 152 -3.35 -3.22 18.53
CA ILE A 152 -4.58 -2.46 18.34
C ILE A 152 -4.92 -1.72 19.65
N ASP A 153 -4.96 -0.40 19.61
CA ASP A 153 -5.42 0.42 20.74
C ASP A 153 -6.95 0.30 20.83
N PRO A 154 -7.51 -0.23 21.94
CA PRO A 154 -8.95 -0.42 22.08
C PRO A 154 -9.72 0.90 22.15
N THR A 155 -9.08 1.99 22.59
CA THR A 155 -9.69 3.31 22.71
C THR A 155 -9.76 4.01 21.36
N ARG A 156 -8.64 4.00 20.63
CA ARG A 156 -8.53 4.67 19.32
C ARG A 156 -9.00 3.80 18.17
N LYS A 157 -9.21 2.49 18.40
CA LYS A 157 -9.58 1.48 17.40
C LYS A 157 -8.66 1.53 16.19
N CYS A 158 -7.36 1.58 16.46
CA CYS A 158 -6.36 1.62 15.42
C CYS A 158 -5.05 0.95 15.82
N LEU A 159 -4.24 0.57 14.83
CA LEU A 159 -2.90 0.05 15.07
C LEU A 159 -1.98 1.16 15.61
N VAL A 160 -1.29 0.86 16.70
CA VAL A 160 -0.31 1.73 17.34
C VAL A 160 1.01 0.98 17.45
N ARG A 161 2.08 1.67 17.09
CA ARG A 161 3.46 1.24 17.26
C ARG A 161 4.11 2.06 18.36
N THR A 162 4.70 1.41 19.35
CA THR A 162 5.53 2.04 20.38
C THR A 162 6.97 1.57 20.24
N SER A 163 7.92 2.50 20.29
CA SER A 163 9.35 2.25 20.03
C SER A 163 10.18 3.31 20.75
N ALA A 164 11.09 2.90 21.65
CA ALA A 164 11.88 3.83 22.48
C ALA A 164 11.06 4.95 23.13
N GLY A 165 9.87 4.62 23.67
CA GLY A 165 8.96 5.58 24.30
C GLY A 165 8.23 6.53 23.32
N LYS A 166 8.50 6.44 22.01
CA LYS A 166 7.76 7.17 20.97
C LYS A 166 6.60 6.33 20.48
N GLU A 167 5.47 6.98 20.28
CA GLU A 167 4.26 6.37 19.75
C GLU A 167 3.99 6.84 18.32
N GLN A 168 3.70 5.89 17.43
CA GLN A 168 3.28 6.13 16.06
C GLN A 168 1.92 5.49 15.84
N VAL A 169 0.94 6.28 15.40
CA VAL A 169 -0.44 5.84 15.20
C VAL A 169 -0.70 5.62 13.71
N PHE A 170 -1.40 4.53 13.38
CA PHE A 170 -1.87 4.21 12.04
C PHE A 170 -3.42 4.22 12.03
N PRO A 171 -4.04 5.40 11.86
CA PRO A 171 -5.49 5.58 12.11
C PRO A 171 -6.39 4.80 11.16
N THR A 172 -5.87 4.41 9.98
CA THR A 172 -6.61 3.72 8.92
C THR A 172 -6.70 2.21 9.13
N ILE A 173 -5.87 1.65 10.02
CA ILE A 173 -5.82 0.21 10.31
C ILE A 173 -6.71 -0.10 11.51
N ARG A 174 -7.87 -0.73 11.29
CA ARG A 174 -8.85 -1.07 12.34
C ARG A 174 -8.61 -2.39 13.03
N GLY A 175 -8.00 -3.33 12.31
CA GLY A 175 -7.67 -4.65 12.81
C GLY A 175 -6.27 -5.05 12.41
N ALA A 176 -5.62 -5.84 13.25
CA ALA A 176 -4.36 -6.47 12.94
C ALA A 176 -4.40 -7.88 13.53
N ARG A 177 -3.91 -8.85 12.77
CA ARG A 177 -3.70 -10.22 13.22
C ARG A 177 -2.27 -10.60 12.90
N PHE A 178 -1.59 -11.12 13.92
CA PHE A 178 -0.21 -11.53 13.85
C PHE A 178 -0.14 -13.02 14.17
N GLU A 179 0.46 -13.79 13.28
CA GLU A 179 0.59 -15.23 13.42
C GLU A 179 2.02 -15.66 13.08
N LEU A 180 2.52 -16.66 13.80
CA LEU A 180 3.77 -17.30 13.44
C LEU A 180 3.51 -18.31 12.33
N TYR A 181 4.28 -18.16 11.26
CA TYR A 181 4.19 -18.99 10.07
C TYR A 181 5.56 -19.61 9.79
N GLY A 182 5.65 -20.93 9.73
CA GLY A 182 6.86 -21.63 9.32
C GLY A 182 7.03 -21.59 7.81
N HIS A 183 8.24 -21.31 7.32
CA HIS A 183 8.49 -21.35 5.87
C HIS A 183 8.27 -22.78 5.32
N PRO A 184 7.58 -22.98 4.17
CA PRO A 184 7.24 -24.32 3.67
C PRO A 184 8.45 -25.24 3.43
N LEU A 185 9.58 -24.65 3.01
CA LEU A 185 10.83 -25.37 2.77
C LEU A 185 11.72 -25.50 4.01
N ALA A 186 11.45 -24.71 5.06
CA ALA A 186 12.29 -24.60 6.24
C ALA A 186 11.44 -24.15 7.44
N ALA A 187 10.68 -25.07 8.03
CA ALA A 187 9.74 -24.78 9.11
C ALA A 187 10.41 -24.15 10.35
N GLU A 188 11.73 -24.37 10.50
CA GLU A 188 12.54 -23.80 11.58
C GLU A 188 12.71 -22.28 11.47
N ILE A 189 12.54 -21.68 10.28
CA ILE A 189 12.68 -20.23 10.09
C ILE A 189 11.32 -19.58 10.39
N PRO A 190 11.17 -18.84 11.51
CA PRO A 190 9.91 -18.20 11.83
C PRO A 190 9.69 -17.00 10.91
N MET A 191 8.54 -16.99 10.26
CA MET A 191 8.00 -15.83 9.56
C MET A 191 6.79 -15.30 10.32
N LEU A 192 6.54 -14.01 10.16
CA LEU A 192 5.36 -13.35 10.68
C LEU A 192 4.34 -13.21 9.55
N LEU A 193 3.20 -13.87 9.69
CA LEU A 193 2.02 -13.60 8.88
C LEU A 193 1.27 -12.43 9.51
N VAL A 194 1.04 -11.40 8.71
CA VAL A 194 0.38 -10.16 9.13
C VAL A 194 -0.85 -9.96 8.27
N THR A 195 -2.02 -9.90 8.91
CA THR A 195 -3.27 -9.49 8.26
C THR A 195 -3.71 -8.16 8.86
N LEU A 196 -3.85 -7.13 8.04
CA LEU A 196 -4.36 -5.82 8.44
C LEU A 196 -5.76 -5.62 7.85
N VAL A 197 -6.68 -5.12 8.68
CA VAL A 197 -8.03 -4.72 8.28
C VAL A 197 -8.06 -3.19 8.18
N ILE A 198 -8.43 -2.68 7.03
CA ILE A 198 -8.37 -1.27 6.65
C ILE A 198 -9.79 -0.77 6.45
N GLU A 199 -10.10 0.41 7.00
CA GLU A 199 -11.39 1.05 6.78
C GLU A 199 -11.35 1.92 5.51
N ALA A 200 -12.09 1.55 4.48
CA ALA A 200 -12.31 2.38 3.31
C ALA A 200 -13.65 3.13 3.49
N THR A 201 -13.57 4.45 3.73
CA THR A 201 -14.77 5.29 3.88
C THR A 201 -15.23 5.82 2.53
N ASN A 202 -16.32 5.26 2.00
CA ASN A 202 -16.96 5.80 0.80
C ASN A 202 -17.79 7.04 1.17
N LYS A 203 -17.32 8.23 0.77
CA LYS A 203 -17.91 9.52 1.17
C LYS A 203 -19.29 9.83 0.56
N GLU A 204 -19.80 9.05 -0.39
CA GLU A 204 -21.02 9.41 -1.14
C GLU A 204 -22.16 8.38 -1.14
N GLY A 205 -22.00 7.26 -0.43
CA GLY A 205 -23.05 6.25 -0.28
C GLY A 205 -23.34 6.02 1.19
N ALA A 206 -24.58 6.30 1.61
CA ALA A 206 -25.15 6.06 2.95
C ALA A 206 -24.37 5.06 3.84
N GLY A 207 -23.42 5.55 4.63
CA GLY A 207 -22.86 4.88 5.81
C GLY A 207 -22.25 3.49 5.64
N THR A 208 -22.05 2.97 4.43
CA THR A 208 -21.45 1.65 4.23
C THR A 208 -19.94 1.76 4.26
N THR A 209 -19.37 1.49 5.42
CA THR A 209 -17.94 1.27 5.61
C THR A 209 -17.52 -0.01 4.91
N GLU A 210 -16.66 0.07 3.90
CA GLU A 210 -16.06 -1.10 3.27
C GLU A 210 -14.77 -1.47 4.01
N MET A 211 -14.61 -2.74 4.37
CA MET A 211 -13.42 -3.23 5.06
C MET A 211 -12.55 -3.95 4.05
N LEU A 212 -11.31 -3.50 3.91
CA LEU A 212 -10.32 -4.15 3.06
C LEU A 212 -9.32 -4.91 3.92
N GLU A 213 -9.09 -6.18 3.58
CA GLU A 213 -8.06 -6.98 4.21
C GLU A 213 -6.80 -7.04 3.35
N MET A 214 -5.65 -6.81 3.98
CA MET A 214 -4.34 -6.96 3.36
C MET A 214 -3.51 -7.95 4.17
N THR A 215 -3.06 -9.03 3.52
CA THR A 215 -2.23 -10.06 4.14
C THR A 215 -0.83 -10.07 3.53
N THR A 216 0.20 -10.14 4.38
CA THR A 216 1.60 -10.24 3.95
C THR A 216 2.40 -11.10 4.91
N THR A 217 3.53 -11.62 4.45
CA THR A 217 4.48 -12.36 5.27
C THR A 217 5.80 -11.60 5.38
N ILE A 218 6.37 -11.54 6.58
CA ILE A 218 7.58 -10.79 6.90
C ILE A 218 8.55 -11.72 7.63
N SER A 219 9.84 -11.66 7.34
CA SER A 219 10.88 -12.42 8.05
C SER A 219 11.90 -11.50 8.72
N SER A 220 12.47 -11.96 9.84
CA SER A 220 13.63 -11.31 10.46
C SER A 220 14.91 -11.89 9.87
N THR A 221 15.75 -11.04 9.28
CA THR A 221 17.05 -11.48 8.76
C THR A 221 17.99 -11.85 9.89
N VAL A 222 17.89 -11.19 11.04
CA VAL A 222 18.72 -11.48 12.22
C VAL A 222 18.33 -12.81 12.85
N ALA A 223 17.03 -13.06 13.04
CA ALA A 223 16.55 -14.32 13.58
C ALA A 223 16.90 -15.50 12.64
N ALA A 224 16.69 -15.34 11.32
CA ALA A 224 17.04 -16.35 10.33
C ALA A 224 18.55 -16.62 10.29
N GLN A 225 19.39 -15.60 10.38
CA GLN A 225 20.84 -15.76 10.44
C GLN A 225 21.26 -16.52 11.71
N ASN A 226 20.67 -16.19 12.87
CA ASN A 226 20.97 -16.86 14.13
C ASN A 226 20.65 -18.37 14.08
N ILE A 227 19.57 -18.76 13.38
CA ILE A 227 19.20 -20.17 13.19
C ILE A 227 20.18 -20.87 12.23
N ASN A 228 20.45 -20.26 11.08
CA ASN A 228 21.25 -20.89 10.02
C ASN A 228 22.76 -20.92 10.31
N GLN A 229 23.27 -19.98 11.10
CA GLN A 229 24.70 -19.85 11.40
C GLN A 229 24.95 -19.71 12.90
N PRO A 230 24.82 -20.82 13.67
CA PRO A 230 24.99 -20.81 15.11
C PRO A 230 26.33 -20.26 15.61
N SER A 231 27.40 -20.52 14.85
CA SER A 231 28.76 -20.11 15.20
C SER A 231 29.03 -18.61 14.95
N TRP A 232 28.18 -17.93 14.20
CA TRP A 232 28.35 -16.50 13.87
C TRP A 232 27.64 -15.59 14.87
N HIS A 233 27.12 -16.15 15.97
CA HIS A 233 26.48 -15.38 17.03
C HIS A 233 27.49 -14.42 17.65
N ARG A 234 27.46 -13.16 17.20
CA ARG A 234 27.77 -12.06 18.08
C ARG A 234 26.60 -11.96 19.05
N VAL A 235 26.68 -12.69 20.15
CA VAL A 235 25.81 -12.46 21.30
C VAL A 235 26.18 -11.06 21.80
N TYR A 236 25.45 -10.05 21.31
CA TYR A 236 25.63 -8.68 21.75
C TYR A 236 25.07 -8.60 23.17
N TYR A 237 26.00 -8.70 24.13
CA TYR A 237 25.79 -8.71 25.57
C TYR A 237 25.61 -7.31 26.14
#